data_AF-B4PWN3-F1
#
_entry.id   AF-B4PWN3-F1
#
_cell.length_a   1.000
_cell.length_b   1.000
_cell.length_c   1.000
_cell.angle_alpha   90.00
_cell.angle_beta   90.00
_cell.angle_gamma   90.00
#
_symmetry.space_group_name_H-M   'P 1'
#
loop_
_entity.id
_entity.type
_entity.pdbx_description
1 polymer ?
#
loop_
_entity_poly.entity_id
_entity_poly.type
_entity_poly.pdbx_seq_one_letter_code
_entity_poly.pdbx_strand_id
1 'polypeptide(L)'
;MRQQGVRWCHLAVVVLAIAIRQVSLGLSSGDRRFQCLQTTMKGQTNCSPCAELYVFNRKSGYRRCEHVNGQCYPQRTVFPNARVCESICQPFIRRATLHEVTTLPPPPIEEPFPDSDEEFE
;
A
#
# COMPACT_ATOMS: atom_id res chain seq x y z
N MET A 1 17.53 -6.45 -38.27
CA MET A 1 16.63 -5.37 -37.81
C MET A 1 15.20 -5.80 -37.45
N ARG A 2 14.80 -7.08 -37.62
CA ARG A 2 13.39 -7.51 -37.42
C ARG A 2 13.03 -7.85 -35.95
N GLN A 3 14.02 -8.19 -35.12
CA GLN A 3 13.81 -8.55 -33.71
C GLN A 3 13.57 -7.37 -32.76
N GLN A 4 14.06 -6.18 -33.10
CA GLN A 4 13.86 -4.98 -32.25
C GLN A 4 12.40 -4.53 -32.28
N GLY A 5 11.76 -4.44 -33.45
CA GLY A 5 10.37 -3.96 -33.56
C GLY A 5 9.34 -4.81 -32.79
N VAL A 6 9.51 -6.14 -32.77
CA VAL A 6 8.62 -7.05 -32.03
C VAL A 6 8.73 -6.81 -30.51
N ARG A 7 9.94 -6.53 -30.02
CA ARG A 7 10.22 -6.28 -28.60
C ARG A 7 9.61 -4.96 -28.12
N TRP A 8 9.60 -3.92 -28.97
CA TRP A 8 8.94 -2.64 -28.69
C TRP A 8 7.42 -2.77 -28.65
N CYS A 9 6.82 -3.53 -29.57
CA CYS A 9 5.39 -3.81 -29.54
C CYS A 9 4.97 -4.54 -28.26
N HIS A 10 5.74 -5.52 -27.80
CA HIS A 10 5.45 -6.20 -26.53
C HIS A 10 5.55 -5.26 -25.32
N LEU A 11 6.55 -4.38 -25.27
CA LEU A 11 6.66 -3.36 -24.21
C LEU A 11 5.45 -2.42 -24.22
N ALA A 12 5.02 -1.97 -25.40
CA ALA A 12 3.84 -1.11 -25.53
C ALA A 12 2.56 -1.80 -25.05
N VAL A 13 2.37 -3.09 -25.37
CA VAL A 13 1.22 -3.87 -24.88
C VAL A 13 1.27 -4.02 -23.36
N VAL A 14 2.45 -4.27 -22.77
CA VAL A 14 2.59 -4.38 -21.30
C VAL A 14 2.26 -3.05 -20.62
N VAL A 15 2.79 -1.93 -21.12
CA VAL A 15 2.50 -0.60 -20.57
C VAL A 15 1.01 -0.27 -20.71
N LEU A 16 0.40 -0.58 -21.85
CA LEU A 16 -1.02 -0.36 -22.09
C LEU A 16 -1.90 -1.21 -21.15
N ALA A 17 -1.55 -2.49 -20.95
CA ALA A 17 -2.28 -3.36 -20.04
C ALA A 17 -2.18 -2.88 -18.59
N ILE A 18 -1.02 -2.37 -18.17
CA ILE A 18 -0.84 -1.76 -16.85
C ILE A 18 -1.70 -0.49 -16.73
N ALA A 19 -1.68 0.39 -17.74
CA ALA A 19 -2.49 1.61 -17.74
C ALA A 19 -3.98 1.31 -17.68
N ILE A 20 -4.49 0.39 -18.49
CA ILE A 20 -5.90 -0.05 -18.47
C ILE A 20 -6.25 -0.62 -17.09
N ARG A 21 -5.38 -1.44 -16.49
CA ARG A 21 -5.61 -1.99 -15.15
C ARG A 21 -5.66 -0.91 -14.07
N GLN A 22 -4.84 0.14 -14.19
CA GLN A 22 -4.87 1.28 -13.27
C GLN A 22 -6.18 2.07 -13.40
N VAL A 23 -6.65 2.30 -14.63
CA VAL A 23 -7.90 3.04 -14.91
C VAL A 23 -9.14 2.24 -14.54
N SER A 24 -9.17 0.94 -14.83
CA SER A 24 -10.31 0.06 -14.52
C SER A 24 -10.50 -0.20 -13.02
N LEU A 25 -9.46 -0.02 -12.22
CA LEU A 25 -9.59 -0.02 -10.76
C LEU A 25 -10.19 1.29 -10.21
N GLY A 26 -10.31 2.34 -11.03
CA GLY A 26 -10.90 3.63 -10.63
C GLY A 26 -10.16 4.37 -9.51
N LEU A 27 -8.95 3.89 -9.14
CA LEU A 27 -8.18 4.41 -8.02
C LEU A 27 -7.04 5.28 -8.55
N SER A 28 -7.20 6.60 -8.44
CA SER A 28 -6.13 7.53 -8.77
C SER A 28 -4.96 7.36 -7.81
N SER A 29 -3.77 7.84 -8.20
CA SER A 29 -2.61 7.89 -7.30
C SER A 29 -2.91 8.68 -6.01
N GLY A 30 -3.76 9.71 -6.13
CA GLY A 30 -4.27 10.48 -4.99
C GLY A 30 -5.14 9.65 -4.05
N ASP A 31 -6.06 8.84 -4.60
CA ASP A 31 -6.95 7.99 -3.80
C ASP A 31 -6.17 6.91 -3.03
N ARG A 32 -5.17 6.31 -3.69
CA ARG A 32 -4.28 5.34 -3.05
C ARG A 32 -3.51 5.97 -1.90
N ARG A 33 -2.98 7.18 -2.12
CA ARG A 33 -2.26 7.93 -1.10
C ARG A 33 -3.16 8.31 0.06
N PHE A 34 -4.39 8.75 -0.22
CA PHE A 34 -5.39 9.05 0.80
C PHE A 34 -5.73 7.81 1.63
N GLN A 35 -6.04 6.68 0.99
CA GLN A 35 -6.44 5.45 1.69
C GLN A 35 -5.28 4.82 2.49
N CYS A 36 -4.08 4.76 1.91
CA CYS A 36 -2.96 4.06 2.53
C CYS A 36 -2.16 4.92 3.50
N LEU A 37 -1.98 6.23 3.21
CA LEU A 37 -1.04 7.08 3.95
C LEU A 37 -1.71 8.20 4.77
N GLN A 38 -2.96 8.58 4.48
CA GLN A 38 -3.63 9.67 5.18
C GLN A 38 -4.59 9.18 6.25
N THR A 39 -4.68 9.87 7.38
CA THR A 39 -5.72 9.61 8.38
C THR A 39 -7.08 10.04 7.81
N THR A 40 -8.06 9.16 7.89
CA THR A 40 -9.40 9.39 7.33
C THR A 40 -10.39 9.59 8.47
N MET A 41 -11.18 10.68 8.43
CA MET A 41 -12.23 10.91 9.44
C MET A 41 -13.44 9.97 9.31
N LYS A 42 -13.53 9.17 8.25
CA LYS A 42 -14.51 8.07 8.14
C LYS A 42 -13.88 6.79 8.67
N GLY A 43 -14.01 6.59 9.97
CA GLY A 43 -13.56 5.40 10.68
C GLY A 43 -14.39 4.16 10.44
N GLN A 44 -13.82 3.02 10.80
CA GLN A 44 -14.53 1.76 10.96
C GLN A 44 -15.65 1.91 12.02
N THR A 45 -16.89 1.63 11.63
CA THR A 45 -18.04 1.63 12.56
C THR A 45 -18.31 0.28 13.22
N ASN A 46 -17.70 -0.80 12.70
CA ASN A 46 -17.89 -2.17 13.18
C ASN A 46 -16.53 -2.79 13.56
N CYS A 47 -16.23 -2.82 14.85
CA CYS A 47 -14.99 -3.38 15.40
C CYS A 47 -15.15 -4.82 15.89
N SER A 48 -15.98 -5.62 15.23
CA SER A 48 -16.18 -7.00 15.66
C SER A 48 -14.87 -7.80 15.55
N PRO A 49 -14.48 -8.58 16.60
CA PRO A 49 -13.34 -9.47 16.53
C PRO A 49 -13.52 -10.60 15.50
N CYS A 50 -14.75 -10.85 15.06
CA CYS A 50 -15.08 -11.85 14.05
C CYS A 50 -15.02 -11.30 12.61
N ALA A 51 -14.78 -10.00 12.42
CA ALA A 51 -14.71 -9.41 11.10
C ALA A 51 -13.29 -9.51 10.54
N GLU A 52 -13.14 -10.16 9.38
CA GLU A 52 -11.87 -10.25 8.67
C GLU A 52 -11.57 -8.90 8.00
N LEU A 53 -10.79 -8.06 8.68
CA LEU A 53 -10.52 -6.68 8.28
C LEU A 53 -9.03 -6.39 8.34
N TYR A 54 -8.56 -5.52 7.45
CA TYR A 54 -7.14 -5.21 7.30
C TYR A 54 -6.88 -3.71 7.28
N VAL A 55 -5.74 -3.29 7.81
CA VAL A 55 -5.26 -1.90 7.76
C VAL A 55 -3.86 -1.87 7.17
N PHE A 56 -3.52 -0.76 6.53
CA PHE A 56 -2.15 -0.53 6.09
C PHE A 56 -1.33 0.08 7.23
N ASN A 57 -0.29 -0.63 7.67
CA ASN A 57 0.70 -0.14 8.62
C ASN A 57 1.66 0.81 7.88
N ARG A 58 1.84 2.01 8.44
CA ARG A 58 2.59 3.12 7.84
C ARG A 58 4.00 3.26 8.41
N LYS A 59 4.32 2.54 9.48
CA LYS A 59 5.56 2.66 10.26
C LYS A 59 6.79 2.58 9.36
N SER A 60 7.71 3.53 9.51
CA SER A 60 8.97 3.53 8.77
C SER A 60 9.74 2.22 8.98
N GLY A 61 10.36 1.75 7.89
CA GLY A 61 11.02 0.43 7.84
C GLY A 61 10.07 -0.77 7.75
N TYR A 62 8.77 -0.63 8.02
CA TYR A 62 7.82 -1.74 8.02
C TYR A 62 6.42 -1.34 7.56
N ARG A 63 6.22 -1.34 6.24
CA ARG A 63 4.94 -0.97 5.63
C ARG A 63 4.25 -2.18 5.02
N ARG A 64 3.19 -2.66 5.65
CA ARG A 64 2.43 -3.84 5.19
C ARG A 64 0.96 -3.74 5.57
N CYS A 65 0.14 -4.57 4.93
CA CYS A 65 -1.24 -4.79 5.33
C CYS A 65 -1.29 -5.76 6.52
N GLU A 66 -1.99 -5.36 7.59
CA GLU A 66 -2.09 -6.11 8.85
C GLU A 66 -3.55 -6.40 9.19
N HIS A 67 -3.80 -7.57 9.77
CA HIS A 67 -5.13 -7.95 10.21
C HIS A 67 -5.51 -7.18 11.49
N VAL A 68 -6.76 -6.72 11.54
CA VAL A 68 -7.28 -5.85 12.59
C VAL A 68 -7.50 -6.58 13.91
N ASN A 69 -7.67 -7.91 13.93
CA ASN A 69 -7.79 -8.73 15.14
C ASN A 69 -8.76 -8.15 16.22
N GLY A 70 -9.86 -7.53 15.80
CA GLY A 70 -10.84 -6.91 16.73
C GLY A 70 -10.45 -5.54 17.30
N GLN A 71 -9.36 -4.93 16.85
CA GLN A 71 -9.01 -3.54 17.18
C GLN A 71 -9.89 -2.56 16.38
N CYS A 72 -10.23 -1.41 16.95
CA CYS A 72 -10.90 -0.35 16.20
C CYS A 72 -9.88 0.58 15.56
N TYR A 73 -10.04 0.88 14.27
CA TYR A 73 -9.25 1.90 13.58
C TYR A 73 -10.15 3.05 13.09
N PRO A 74 -10.56 3.99 13.97
CA PRO A 74 -11.51 5.05 13.63
C PRO A 74 -10.92 6.14 12.72
N GLN A 75 -9.60 6.18 12.56
CA GLN A 75 -8.91 7.20 11.76
C GLN A 75 -8.10 6.62 10.60
N ARG A 76 -8.21 5.31 10.33
CA ARG A 76 -7.50 4.66 9.22
C ARG A 76 -8.50 4.03 8.26
N THR A 77 -8.10 3.89 7.00
CA THR A 77 -8.87 3.12 6.03
C THR A 77 -8.78 1.64 6.40
N VAL A 78 -9.95 1.02 6.55
CA VAL A 78 -10.07 -0.42 6.79
C VAL A 78 -10.52 -1.11 5.50
N PHE A 79 -9.77 -2.11 5.12
CA PHE A 79 -9.99 -2.91 3.92
C PHE A 79 -10.72 -4.21 4.28
N PRO A 80 -11.60 -4.71 3.39
CA PRO A 80 -12.40 -5.91 3.64
C PRO A 80 -11.61 -7.23 3.56
N ASN A 81 -10.37 -7.21 3.08
CA ASN A 81 -9.47 -8.36 3.06
C ASN A 81 -8.03 -7.92 2.75
N ALA A 82 -7.07 -8.82 3.01
CA ALA A 82 -5.64 -8.59 2.76
C ALA A 82 -5.36 -8.22 1.30
N ARG A 83 -5.98 -8.94 0.36
CA ARG A 83 -5.71 -8.80 -1.07
C ARG A 83 -6.08 -7.42 -1.59
N VAL A 84 -7.19 -6.87 -1.12
CA VAL A 84 -7.65 -5.53 -1.46
C VAL A 84 -6.67 -4.50 -0.89
N CYS A 85 -6.33 -4.59 0.40
CA CYS A 85 -5.33 -3.70 1.01
C CYS A 85 -4.01 -3.74 0.23
N GLU A 86 -3.49 -4.94 -0.07
CA GLU A 86 -2.24 -5.09 -0.79
C GLU A 86 -2.33 -4.54 -2.21
N SER A 87 -3.41 -4.80 -2.94
CA SER A 87 -3.56 -4.31 -4.32
C SER A 87 -3.61 -2.78 -4.42
N ILE A 88 -4.20 -2.12 -3.43
CA ILE A 88 -4.35 -0.66 -3.36
C ILE A 88 -3.03 -0.04 -2.89
N CYS A 89 -2.47 -0.56 -1.80
CA CYS A 89 -1.28 -0.03 -1.14
C CYS A 89 0.04 -0.60 -1.65
N GLN A 90 0.03 -1.47 -2.67
CA GLN A 90 1.23 -2.10 -3.26
C GLN A 90 2.41 -1.14 -3.48
N PRO A 91 2.22 0.09 -3.98
CA PRO A 91 3.33 1.02 -4.21
C PRO A 91 4.03 1.49 -2.93
N PHE A 92 3.36 1.40 -1.78
CA PHE A 92 3.85 1.88 -0.49
C PHE A 92 4.33 0.75 0.43
N ILE A 93 4.07 -0.50 0.06
CA ILE A 93 4.50 -1.67 0.84
C ILE A 93 6.03 -1.73 0.85
N ARG A 94 6.61 -1.78 2.05
CA ARG A 94 8.02 -2.06 2.28
C ARG A 94 8.12 -3.37 3.05
N ARG A 95 8.60 -4.40 2.37
CA ARG A 95 8.92 -5.69 2.98
C ARG A 95 10.37 -5.63 3.40
N ALA A 96 10.65 -5.64 4.70
CA ALA A 96 12.01 -5.82 5.20
C ALA A 96 12.56 -7.11 4.58
N THR A 97 13.53 -6.99 3.69
CA THR A 97 14.22 -8.17 3.16
C THR A 97 15.21 -8.64 4.22
N LEU A 98 15.36 -9.95 4.40
CA LEU A 98 16.26 -10.52 5.43
C LEU A 98 17.72 -10.00 5.29
N HIS A 99 18.08 -9.54 4.09
CA HIS A 99 19.35 -8.92 3.74
C HIS A 99 19.53 -7.50 4.29
N GLU A 100 18.45 -6.72 4.41
CA GLU A 100 18.46 -5.34 4.92
C GLU A 100 18.80 -5.29 6.42
N VAL A 101 18.48 -6.36 7.16
CA VAL A 101 18.75 -6.48 8.60
C VAL A 101 20.24 -6.75 8.88
N THR A 102 21.00 -7.24 7.89
CA THR A 102 22.32 -7.83 8.15
C THR A 102 23.52 -7.16 7.48
N THR A 103 23.38 -6.31 6.45
CA THR A 103 24.58 -5.88 5.69
C THR A 103 24.73 -4.42 5.29
N LEU A 104 23.74 -3.54 5.41
CA LEU A 104 23.89 -2.14 4.97
C LEU A 104 23.21 -1.17 5.94
N PRO A 105 23.82 0.00 6.26
CA PRO A 105 23.08 1.06 6.92
C PRO A 105 21.87 1.43 6.05
N PRO A 106 20.69 1.65 6.64
CA PRO A 106 19.49 1.96 5.88
C PRO A 106 19.77 3.17 4.97
N PRO A 107 19.35 3.14 3.70
CA PRO A 107 19.51 4.30 2.83
C PRO A 107 18.90 5.53 3.52
N PRO A 108 19.54 6.71 3.39
CA PRO A 108 19.03 7.93 4.01
C PRO A 108 17.58 8.11 3.61
N ILE A 109 16.75 8.18 4.64
CA ILE A 109 15.31 8.21 4.53
C ILE A 109 14.95 9.60 4.01
N GLU A 110 14.86 9.78 2.69
CA GLU A 110 14.10 10.89 2.12
C GLU A 110 12.61 10.55 2.26
N GLU A 111 12.08 10.75 3.47
CA GLU A 111 10.65 10.63 3.76
C GLU A 111 9.96 11.96 3.52
N PRO A 112 9.01 12.06 2.58
CA PRO A 112 8.15 13.22 2.48
C PRO A 112 7.03 13.22 3.53
N PHE A 113 6.89 12.16 4.34
CA PHE A 113 5.77 11.97 5.25
C PHE A 113 6.27 11.52 6.62
N PRO A 114 5.96 12.26 7.70
CA PRO A 114 6.27 11.82 9.04
C PRO A 114 5.51 10.52 9.33
N ASP A 115 6.17 9.59 10.02
CA ASP A 115 5.52 8.54 10.79
C ASP A 115 4.53 9.20 11.74
N SER A 116 3.29 9.35 11.30
CA SER A 116 2.21 9.91 12.11
C SER A 116 1.66 8.78 12.96
N ASP A 117 2.53 8.34 13.88
CA ASP A 117 2.22 7.51 15.03
C ASP A 117 1.89 8.41 16.24
N GLU A 118 1.31 9.60 16.02
CA GLU A 118 0.62 10.33 17.10
C GLU A 118 -0.70 9.60 17.42
N GLU A 119 -0.53 8.40 17.98
CA GLU A 119 -1.38 7.81 19.01
C GLU A 119 -1.56 8.87 20.10
N PHE A 120 -2.67 9.60 20.07
CA PHE A 120 -3.11 10.33 21.24
C PHE A 120 -3.74 9.32 22.22
N GLU A 121 -3.13 9.24 23.41
CA GLU A 121 -3.65 8.64 24.65
C GLU A 121 -5.14 8.94 24.91
#